data_AF-G4HL32-F1
#
_entry.id   AF-G4HL32-F1
#
_cell.length_a   1.000
_cell.length_b   1.000
_cell.length_c   1.000
_cell.angle_alpha   90.00
_cell.angle_beta   90.00
_cell.angle_gamma   90.00
#
_symmetry.space_group_name_H-M   'P 1'
#
loop_
_entity.id
_entity.type
_entity.pdbx_description
1 polymer ?
#
loop_
_entity_poly.entity_id
_entity_poly.type
_entity_poly.pdbx_seq_one_letter_code
_entity_poly.pdbx_strand_id
1 'polypeptide(L)'
;MIPTTLLISLAAQREGTPLPALMEAFMMEITFEIIREAGVRMPRVIGPAISIVGALVLGQAAVQAGLVSGAMVIVVSFTAIANFAIPAFSMAAAIRIIRFVLMLLAGTFGLYGILAGIIPIYAHLVSLTSFGVPYLSPVTPLRFADLRDLFVRLPWPFLKTRPQDMNRRNMVRQGMNRPQQGKK
;
A
#
# COMPACT_ATOMS: atom_id res chain seq x y z
N MET A 1 20.45 16.86 1.79
CA MET A 1 20.67 16.92 3.25
C MET A 1 19.37 17.31 3.91
N ILE A 2 18.96 16.62 4.98
CA ILE A 2 17.79 17.04 5.77
C ILE A 2 18.20 18.31 6.54
N PRO A 3 17.39 19.38 6.57
CA PRO A 3 17.66 20.56 7.37
C PRO A 3 17.96 20.21 8.83
N THR A 4 19.05 20.74 9.37
CA THR A 4 19.52 20.43 10.73
C THR A 4 18.47 20.75 11.80
N THR A 5 17.70 21.82 11.60
CA THR A 5 16.58 22.21 12.47
C THR A 5 15.50 21.15 12.56
N LEU A 6 15.17 20.47 11.44
CA LEU A 6 14.21 19.36 11.41
C LEU A 6 14.77 18.11 12.07
N LEU A 7 16.07 17.85 11.93
CA LEU A 7 16.70 16.68 12.52
C LEU A 7 16.75 16.80 14.05
N ILE A 8 17.07 18.00 14.56
CA ILE A 8 17.05 18.30 16.00
C ILE A 8 15.63 18.19 16.57
N SER A 9 14.61 18.70 15.87
CA SER A 9 13.23 18.60 16.35
C SER A 9 12.72 17.15 16.37
N LEU A 10 13.08 16.34 15.38
CA LEU A 10 12.74 14.91 15.35
C LEU A 10 13.45 14.12 16.46
N ALA A 11 14.72 14.43 16.72
CA ALA A 11 15.47 13.81 17.82
C ALA A 11 14.86 14.16 19.18
N ALA A 12 14.52 15.43 19.42
CA ALA A 12 13.87 15.87 20.65
C ALA A 12 12.49 15.21 20.86
N GLN A 13 11.71 15.02 19.78
CA GLN A 13 10.43 14.31 19.85
C GLN A 13 10.57 12.82 20.19
N ARG A 14 11.69 12.19 19.80
CA ARG A 14 12.01 10.79 20.11
C ARG A 14 12.50 10.63 21.55
N GLU A 15 13.20 11.62 22.08
CA GLU A 15 13.69 11.61 23.45
C GLU A 15 12.56 11.84 24.47
N GLY A 16 11.50 12.54 24.05
CA GLY A 16 10.31 12.78 24.87
C GLY A 16 9.35 11.60 25.02
N THR A 17 9.54 10.49 24.29
CA THR A 17 8.66 9.31 24.38
C THR A 17 9.34 8.15 25.12
N PRO A 18 8.65 7.51 26.08
CA PRO A 18 9.24 6.44 26.89
C PRO A 18 9.29 5.09 26.15
N LEU A 19 8.64 4.97 24.99
CA LEU A 19 8.45 3.72 24.27
C LEU A 19 9.42 3.57 23.09
N PRO A 20 9.95 2.36 22.85
CA PRO A 20 10.71 2.08 21.63
C PRO A 20 9.86 2.32 20.38
N ALA A 21 10.52 2.69 19.28
CA ALA A 21 9.86 2.95 17.99
C ALA A 21 8.94 1.82 17.54
N LEU A 22 9.35 0.58 17.77
CA LEU A 22 8.53 -0.61 17.45
C LEU A 22 7.21 -0.59 18.22
N MET A 23 7.24 -0.31 19.54
CA MET A 23 6.06 -0.34 20.38
C MET A 23 5.12 0.83 20.08
N GLU A 24 5.66 2.02 19.80
CA GLU A 24 4.86 3.15 19.29
C GLU A 24 4.11 2.76 18.00
N ALA A 25 4.79 2.08 17.06
CA ALA A 25 4.20 1.62 15.80
C ALA A 25 3.07 0.64 16.05
N PHE A 26 3.34 -0.36 16.89
CA PHE A 26 2.41 -1.44 17.19
C PHE A 26 1.12 -0.92 17.81
N MET A 27 1.23 -0.05 18.83
CA MET A 27 0.05 0.55 19.45
C MET A 27 -0.77 1.34 18.43
N MET A 28 -0.13 2.23 17.65
CA MET A 28 -0.83 3.06 16.68
C MET A 28 -1.47 2.23 15.57
N GLU A 29 -0.77 1.25 15.00
CA GLU A 29 -1.32 0.37 13.96
C GLU A 29 -2.49 -0.46 14.48
N ILE A 30 -2.40 -1.03 15.69
CA ILE A 30 -3.52 -1.74 16.32
C ILE A 30 -4.72 -0.80 16.54
N THR A 31 -4.48 0.41 17.04
CA THR A 31 -5.54 1.40 17.23
C THR A 31 -6.23 1.74 15.90
N PHE A 32 -5.47 1.96 14.82
CA PHE A 32 -6.03 2.20 13.49
C PHE A 32 -6.86 1.01 12.98
N GLU A 33 -6.42 -0.22 13.24
CA GLU A 33 -7.18 -1.42 12.87
C GLU A 33 -8.50 -1.53 13.63
N ILE A 34 -8.49 -1.26 14.93
CA ILE A 34 -9.71 -1.25 15.76
C ILE A 34 -10.69 -0.18 15.25
N ILE A 35 -10.20 1.04 15.01
CA ILE A 35 -11.03 2.14 14.49
C ILE A 35 -11.63 1.75 13.14
N ARG A 36 -10.83 1.16 12.25
CA ARG A 36 -11.27 0.78 10.91
C ARG A 36 -12.32 -0.33 10.95
N GLU A 37 -12.11 -1.34 11.79
CA GLU A 37 -13.05 -2.45 11.94
C GLU A 37 -14.36 -1.96 12.58
N ALA A 38 -14.29 -1.08 13.57
CA ALA A 38 -15.46 -0.42 14.14
C ALA A 38 -16.20 0.42 13.08
N GLY A 39 -15.46 1.19 12.27
CA GLY A 39 -16.03 2.02 11.20
C GLY A 39 -16.76 1.21 10.12
N VAL A 40 -16.23 0.04 9.75
CA VAL A 40 -16.85 -0.86 8.75
C VAL A 40 -18.07 -1.59 9.31
N ARG A 41 -18.09 -1.90 10.61
CA ARG A 41 -19.22 -2.61 11.27
C ARG A 41 -20.40 -1.71 11.58
N MET A 42 -20.17 -0.40 11.66
CA MET A 42 -21.19 0.57 12.01
C MET A 42 -22.04 0.97 10.78
N PRO A 43 -23.27 1.48 10.99
CA PRO A 43 -24.09 2.00 9.90
C PRO A 43 -23.34 3.08 9.11
N ARG A 44 -23.54 3.13 7.78
CA ARG A 44 -22.83 4.05 6.87
C ARG A 44 -22.89 5.52 7.28
N VAL A 45 -23.93 5.91 8.03
CA VAL A 45 -24.14 7.28 8.53
C VAL A 45 -23.20 7.64 9.70
N ILE A 46 -22.78 6.65 10.49
CA ILE A 46 -22.01 6.85 11.74
C ILE A 46 -20.56 6.37 11.59
N GLY A 47 -20.28 5.41 10.71
CA GLY A 47 -18.93 4.87 10.45
C GLY A 47 -17.85 5.94 10.18
N PRO A 48 -18.12 6.97 9.33
CA PRO A 48 -17.19 8.07 9.12
C PRO A 48 -16.93 8.89 10.39
N ALA A 49 -17.95 9.15 11.22
CA ALA A 49 -17.79 9.92 12.45
C ALA A 49 -16.87 9.20 13.45
N ILE A 50 -17.04 7.88 13.61
CA ILE A 50 -16.16 7.06 14.46
C ILE A 50 -14.73 7.05 13.94
N SER A 51 -14.55 6.99 12.62
CA SER A 51 -13.21 7.02 12.01
C SER A 51 -12.50 8.35 12.22
N ILE A 52 -13.22 9.48 12.10
CA ILE A 52 -12.67 10.82 12.33
C ILE A 52 -12.33 11.02 13.81
N VAL A 53 -13.28 10.72 14.71
CA VAL A 53 -13.06 10.83 16.16
C VAL A 53 -11.92 9.93 16.59
N GLY A 54 -11.90 8.67 16.14
CA GLY A 54 -10.85 7.72 16.45
C GLY A 54 -9.48 8.20 15.99
N ALA A 55 -9.32 8.59 14.73
CA ALA A 55 -8.02 8.96 14.19
C ALA A 55 -7.49 10.29 14.79
N LEU A 56 -8.35 11.31 14.90
CA LEU A 56 -7.95 12.63 15.36
C LEU A 56 -7.82 12.68 16.89
N VAL A 57 -8.84 12.25 17.63
CA VAL A 57 -8.87 12.39 19.09
C VAL A 57 -7.89 11.43 19.75
N LEU A 58 -7.83 10.16 19.33
CA LEU A 58 -6.85 9.22 19.91
C LEU A 58 -5.43 9.54 19.47
N GLY A 59 -5.24 9.98 18.22
CA GLY A 59 -3.92 10.41 17.73
C GLY A 59 -3.39 11.62 18.51
N GLN A 60 -4.22 12.64 18.72
CA GLN A 60 -3.84 13.81 19.51
C GLN A 60 -3.61 13.47 20.98
N ALA A 61 -4.51 12.67 21.59
CA ALA A 61 -4.36 12.25 22.97
C ALA A 61 -3.08 11.43 23.19
N ALA A 62 -2.72 10.53 22.25
CA ALA A 62 -1.50 9.74 22.33
C ALA A 62 -0.22 10.61 22.30
N VAL A 63 -0.21 11.66 21.49
CA VAL A 63 0.91 12.62 21.43
C VAL A 63 0.96 13.49 22.68
N GLN A 64 -0.18 14.01 23.14
CA GLN A 64 -0.24 14.86 24.34
C GLN A 64 0.11 14.10 25.63
N ALA A 65 -0.26 12.83 25.70
CA ALA A 65 0.12 11.93 26.80
C ALA A 65 1.60 11.51 26.74
N GLY A 66 2.35 11.90 25.71
CA GLY A 66 3.75 11.52 25.52
C GLY A 66 3.96 10.04 25.21
N LEU A 67 2.90 9.29 24.86
CA LEU A 67 2.99 7.86 24.58
C LEU A 67 3.56 7.58 23.18
N VAL A 68 3.33 8.47 22.23
CA VAL A 68 3.71 8.32 20.82
C VAL A 68 4.25 9.63 20.29
N SER A 69 5.32 9.57 19.48
CA SER A 69 5.94 10.77 18.92
C SER A 69 5.13 11.31 17.74
N GLY A 70 5.12 12.63 17.54
CA GLY A 70 4.42 13.26 16.41
C GLY A 70 4.89 12.73 15.05
N ALA A 71 6.20 12.51 14.92
CA ALA A 71 6.80 11.86 13.75
C ALA A 71 6.19 10.46 13.48
N MET A 72 5.93 9.68 14.52
CA MET A 72 5.34 8.36 14.39
C MET A 72 3.89 8.41 13.93
N VAL A 73 3.11 9.35 14.46
CA VAL A 73 1.73 9.57 14.02
C VAL A 73 1.68 9.90 12.52
N ILE A 74 2.61 10.71 12.02
CA ILE A 74 2.69 11.04 10.59
C ILE A 74 2.96 9.78 9.76
N VAL A 75 3.96 8.97 10.15
CA VAL A 75 4.34 7.74 9.43
C VAL A 75 3.18 6.74 9.38
N VAL A 76 2.53 6.48 10.53
CA VAL A 76 1.41 5.54 10.61
C VAL A 76 0.18 6.06 9.86
N SER A 77 -0.14 7.35 9.98
CA SER A 77 -1.27 7.96 9.26
C SER A 77 -1.09 7.88 7.74
N PHE A 78 0.12 8.17 7.24
CA PHE A 78 0.44 8.02 5.83
C PHE A 78 0.27 6.57 5.37
N THR A 79 0.77 5.62 6.16
CA THR A 79 0.67 4.18 5.88
C THR A 79 -0.78 3.69 5.89
N ALA A 80 -1.60 4.19 6.81
CA ALA A 80 -3.03 3.89 6.89
C ALA A 80 -3.80 4.44 5.68
N ILE A 81 -3.53 5.68 5.28
CA ILE A 81 -4.17 6.31 4.11
C ILE A 81 -3.75 5.61 2.81
N ALA A 82 -2.46 5.29 2.66
CA ALA A 82 -1.95 4.57 1.49
C ALA A 82 -2.63 3.21 1.29
N ASN A 83 -3.08 2.57 2.37
CA ASN A 83 -3.80 1.30 2.28
C ASN A 83 -5.18 1.42 1.59
N PHE A 84 -5.77 2.62 1.49
CA PHE A 84 -7.00 2.85 0.72
C PHE A 84 -6.77 2.93 -0.79
N ALA A 85 -5.51 3.07 -1.25
CA ALA A 85 -5.19 3.00 -2.68
C ALA A 85 -5.40 1.58 -3.26
N ILE A 86 -5.52 0.57 -2.39
CA ILE A 86 -5.75 -0.83 -2.76
C ILE A 86 -7.26 -1.06 -2.87
N PRO A 87 -7.82 -1.25 -4.09
CA PRO A 87 -9.27 -1.36 -4.27
C PRO A 87 -9.84 -2.68 -3.74
N ALA A 88 -9.01 -3.72 -3.64
CA ALA A 88 -9.41 -5.03 -3.14
C ALA A 88 -9.25 -5.12 -1.61
N PHE A 89 -10.37 -5.19 -0.88
CA PHE A 89 -10.37 -5.23 0.58
C PHE A 89 -9.59 -6.44 1.15
N SER A 90 -9.75 -7.62 0.55
CA SER A 90 -9.00 -8.83 0.94
C SER A 90 -7.50 -8.66 0.79
N MET A 91 -7.06 -8.02 -0.30
CA MET A 91 -5.64 -7.71 -0.53
C MET A 91 -5.12 -6.68 0.50
N ALA A 92 -5.91 -5.64 0.77
CA ALA A 92 -5.58 -4.64 1.78
C ALA A 92 -5.52 -5.26 3.21
N ALA A 93 -6.34 -6.27 3.51
CA ALA A 93 -6.26 -7.03 4.75
C ALA A 93 -4.99 -7.90 4.82
N ALA A 94 -4.66 -8.62 3.75
CA ALA A 94 -3.46 -9.44 3.68
C ALA A 94 -2.18 -8.61 3.87
N ILE A 95 -2.06 -7.46 3.19
CA ILE A 95 -0.91 -6.56 3.31
C ILE A 95 -0.76 -6.02 4.73
N ARG A 96 -1.86 -5.75 5.44
CA ARG A 96 -1.82 -5.32 6.84
C ARG A 96 -1.25 -6.39 7.76
N ILE A 97 -1.68 -7.64 7.61
CA ILE A 97 -1.16 -8.75 8.43
C ILE A 97 0.33 -8.95 8.15
N ILE A 98 0.74 -8.93 6.88
CA ILE A 98 2.15 -9.01 6.47
C ILE A 98 2.97 -7.87 7.08
N ARG A 99 2.42 -6.65 7.16
CA ARG A 99 3.07 -5.49 7.76
C ARG A 99 3.43 -5.73 9.22
N PHE A 100 2.54 -6.31 10.03
CA PHE A 100 2.85 -6.62 11.44
C PHE A 100 4.04 -7.58 11.56
N VAL A 101 4.12 -8.59 10.70
CA VAL A 101 5.26 -9.51 10.66
C VAL A 101 6.55 -8.78 10.27
N LEU A 102 6.50 -7.96 9.21
CA LEU A 102 7.65 -7.17 8.77
C LEU A 102 8.09 -6.15 9.82
N MET A 103 7.18 -5.55 10.58
CA MET A 103 7.51 -4.66 11.70
C MET A 103 8.23 -5.40 12.82
N LEU A 104 7.81 -6.61 13.19
CA LEU A 104 8.53 -7.41 14.18
C LEU A 104 9.95 -7.71 13.72
N LEU A 105 10.12 -8.15 12.47
CA LEU A 105 11.43 -8.41 11.89
C LEU A 105 12.29 -7.14 11.83
N ALA A 106 11.69 -6.00 11.49
CA ALA A 106 12.37 -4.71 11.49
C ALA A 106 12.79 -4.27 12.90
N GLY A 107 11.95 -4.53 13.89
CA GLY A 107 12.20 -4.17 15.28
C GLY A 107 13.28 -5.01 15.94
N THR A 108 13.41 -6.29 15.56
CA THR A 108 14.40 -7.21 16.14
C THR A 108 15.73 -7.23 15.37
N PHE A 109 15.67 -7.24 14.03
CA PHE A 109 16.85 -7.37 13.16
C PHE A 109 17.14 -6.10 12.34
N GLY A 110 16.40 -5.02 12.55
CA GLY A 110 16.59 -3.77 11.79
C GLY A 110 16.28 -3.94 10.30
N LEU A 111 17.04 -3.24 9.47
CA LEU A 111 16.91 -3.31 8.01
C LEU A 111 17.12 -4.73 7.46
N TYR A 112 17.99 -5.53 8.08
CA TYR A 112 18.23 -6.91 7.67
C TYR A 112 16.97 -7.77 7.80
N GLY A 113 16.19 -7.58 8.88
CA GLY A 113 14.93 -8.30 9.07
C GLY A 113 13.89 -7.99 7.99
N ILE A 114 13.82 -6.72 7.56
CA ILE A 114 12.94 -6.31 6.46
C ILE A 114 13.33 -7.02 5.17
N LEU A 115 14.62 -7.01 4.83
CA LEU A 115 15.12 -7.67 3.62
C LEU A 115 14.85 -9.18 3.66
N ALA A 116 15.15 -9.83 4.79
CA ALA A 116 14.89 -11.24 4.99
C ALA A 116 13.40 -11.59 4.91
N GLY A 117 12.50 -10.72 5.39
CA GLY A 117 11.06 -10.91 5.32
C GLY A 117 10.47 -10.68 3.92
N ILE A 118 11.03 -9.75 3.14
CA ILE A 118 10.56 -9.46 1.77
C ILE A 118 10.87 -10.61 0.80
N ILE A 119 12.01 -11.29 0.95
CA ILE A 119 12.44 -12.39 0.06
C ILE A 119 11.37 -13.50 -0.08
N PRO A 120 10.87 -14.14 1.00
CA PRO A 120 9.87 -15.20 0.89
C PRO A 120 8.53 -14.68 0.34
N ILE A 121 8.15 -13.44 0.67
CA ILE A 121 6.94 -12.81 0.12
C ILE A 121 7.07 -12.67 -1.40
N TYR A 122 8.22 -12.18 -1.87
CA TYR A 122 8.47 -12.02 -3.29
C TYR A 122 8.52 -13.37 -4.02
N ALA A 123 9.20 -14.37 -3.45
CA ALA A 123 9.24 -15.72 -4.00
C ALA A 123 7.84 -16.33 -4.13
N HIS A 124 6.97 -16.11 -3.13
CA HIS A 124 5.58 -16.53 -3.20
C HIS A 124 4.83 -15.84 -4.35
N LEU A 125 4.97 -14.52 -4.49
CA LEU A 125 4.32 -13.75 -5.56
C LEU A 125 4.73 -14.21 -6.98
N VAL A 126 6.01 -14.57 -7.16
CA VAL A 126 6.51 -15.10 -8.45
C VAL A 126 5.89 -16.47 -8.77
N SER A 127 5.60 -17.29 -7.76
CA SER A 127 5.01 -18.61 -7.95
C SER A 127 3.51 -18.59 -8.30
N LEU A 128 2.83 -17.45 -8.10
CA LEU A 128 1.39 -17.34 -8.30
C LEU A 128 1.02 -17.10 -9.78
N THR A 129 -0.03 -17.78 -10.22
CA THR A 129 -0.67 -17.57 -11.52
C THR A 129 -2.15 -17.25 -11.35
N SER A 130 -2.63 -16.22 -12.02
CA SER A 130 -4.06 -15.84 -12.08
C SER A 130 -4.61 -16.14 -13.47
N PHE A 131 -5.50 -17.13 -13.57
CA PHE A 131 -6.10 -17.57 -14.84
C PHE A 131 -5.06 -17.88 -15.94
N GLY A 132 -3.95 -18.51 -15.57
CA GLY A 132 -2.85 -18.86 -16.47
C GLY A 132 -1.87 -17.73 -16.79
N VAL A 133 -2.09 -16.53 -16.24
CA VAL A 133 -1.15 -15.39 -16.35
C VAL A 133 -0.33 -15.27 -15.06
N PRO A 134 1.01 -15.14 -15.13
CA PRO A 134 1.84 -14.90 -13.95
C PRO A 134 1.39 -13.65 -13.19
N TYR A 135 1.28 -13.72 -11.87
CA TYR A 135 0.76 -12.62 -11.04
C TYR A 135 1.60 -11.34 -11.16
N LEU A 136 2.92 -11.50 -11.33
CA LEU A 136 3.87 -10.39 -11.51
C LEU A 136 4.07 -9.99 -12.98
N SER A 137 3.26 -10.48 -13.93
CA SER A 137 3.32 -9.98 -15.31
C SER A 137 2.98 -8.49 -15.34
N PRO A 138 3.72 -7.64 -16.09
CA PRO A 138 4.79 -7.95 -17.06
C PRO A 138 6.23 -7.76 -16.50
N VAL A 139 6.37 -7.64 -15.18
CA VAL A 139 7.68 -7.56 -14.50
C VAL A 139 8.37 -8.92 -14.50
N THR A 140 7.60 -9.99 -14.34
CA THR A 140 8.10 -11.37 -14.37
C THR A 140 7.06 -12.27 -15.04
N PRO A 141 7.31 -12.77 -16.27
CA PRO A 141 8.50 -12.58 -17.11
C PRO A 141 8.63 -11.14 -17.64
N LEU A 142 9.86 -10.62 -17.73
CA LEU A 142 10.13 -9.25 -18.19
C LEU A 142 9.67 -9.04 -19.64
N ARG A 143 8.66 -8.19 -19.85
CA ARG A 143 8.17 -7.79 -21.17
C ARG A 143 8.19 -6.27 -21.34
N PHE A 144 9.24 -5.75 -21.98
CA PHE A 144 9.46 -4.29 -22.16
C PHE A 144 8.31 -3.56 -22.86
N ALA A 145 7.58 -4.23 -23.76
CA ALA A 145 6.43 -3.64 -24.45
C ALA A 145 5.26 -3.34 -23.49
N ASP A 146 5.07 -4.21 -22.50
CA ASP A 146 3.93 -4.16 -21.56
C ASP A 146 4.29 -3.38 -20.27
N LEU A 147 5.58 -3.18 -19.97
CA LEU A 147 6.05 -2.38 -18.81
C LEU A 147 5.57 -0.91 -18.84
N ARG A 148 5.32 -0.37 -20.04
CA ARG A 148 4.87 1.02 -20.18
C ARG A 148 3.50 1.21 -19.55
N ASP A 149 2.58 0.25 -19.75
CA ASP A 149 1.21 0.29 -19.19
C ASP A 149 1.19 0.06 -17.66
N LEU A 150 2.27 -0.52 -17.09
CA LEU A 150 2.41 -0.79 -15.64
C LEU A 150 2.86 0.44 -14.84
N PHE A 151 3.96 1.10 -15.24
CA PHE A 151 4.53 2.23 -14.51
C PHE A 151 3.89 3.57 -14.88
N VAL A 152 3.53 3.76 -16.15
CA VAL A 152 2.96 5.02 -16.66
C VAL A 152 1.79 4.69 -17.57
N ARG A 153 0.58 4.67 -17.01
CA ARG A 153 -0.62 4.31 -17.77
C ARG A 153 -0.80 5.21 -18.99
N LEU A 154 -0.47 4.70 -20.16
CA LEU A 154 -0.53 5.43 -21.44
C LEU A 154 -2.00 5.59 -21.87
N PRO A 155 -2.35 6.69 -22.56
CA PRO A 155 -3.69 6.87 -23.10
C PRO A 155 -4.04 5.76 -24.11
N TRP A 156 -5.29 5.30 -24.10
CA TRP A 156 -5.81 4.21 -24.95
C TRP A 156 -5.44 4.29 -26.44
N PRO A 157 -5.39 5.46 -27.11
CA PRO A 157 -5.00 5.56 -28.53
C PRO A 157 -3.58 5.08 -28.84
N PHE A 158 -2.68 5.11 -27.86
CA PHE A 158 -1.29 4.67 -27.99
C PHE A 158 -1.11 3.17 -27.68
N LEU A 159 -2.14 2.51 -27.12
CA LEU A 159 -2.11 1.10 -26.71
C LEU A 159 -2.83 0.22 -27.76
N LYS A 160 -2.20 0.04 -28.92
CA LYS A 160 -2.77 -0.69 -30.06
C LYS A 160 -2.62 -2.23 -29.99
N THR A 161 -1.76 -2.73 -29.10
CA THR A 161 -1.45 -4.16 -28.95
C THR A 161 -2.01 -4.76 -27.66
N ARG A 162 -2.42 -6.03 -27.69
CA ARG A 162 -2.82 -6.78 -26.48
C ARG A 162 -1.58 -7.24 -25.69
N PRO A 163 -1.67 -7.29 -24.34
CA PRO A 163 -0.63 -7.92 -23.53
C PRO A 163 -0.40 -9.36 -23.98
N GLN A 164 0.86 -9.76 -24.06
CA GLN A 164 1.23 -11.04 -24.69
C GLN A 164 0.79 -12.27 -23.89
N ASP A 165 0.43 -12.09 -22.61
CA ASP A 165 -0.01 -13.17 -21.72
C ASP A 165 -1.49 -13.54 -21.87
N MET A 166 -2.32 -12.66 -22.45
CA MET A 166 -3.77 -12.90 -22.55
C MET A 166 -4.20 -13.57 -23.87
N ASN A 167 -3.50 -13.35 -25.00
CA ASN A 167 -3.86 -13.97 -26.28
C ASN A 167 -2.73 -13.92 -27.32
N ARG A 168 -2.11 -15.06 -27.65
CA ARG A 168 -1.09 -15.14 -28.71
C ARG A 168 -1.68 -15.16 -30.14
N ARG A 169 -2.98 -15.42 -30.31
CA ARG A 169 -3.60 -15.57 -31.64
C ARG A 169 -4.09 -14.25 -32.26
N ASN A 170 -4.36 -13.22 -31.44
CA ASN A 170 -4.84 -11.93 -31.92
C ASN A 170 -4.16 -10.76 -31.16
N MET A 171 -3.11 -10.21 -31.76
CA MET A 171 -2.26 -9.19 -31.16
C MET A 171 -2.84 -7.77 -31.19
N VAL A 172 -3.84 -7.51 -32.04
CA VAL A 172 -4.38 -6.15 -32.27
C VAL A 172 -5.54 -5.87 -31.29
N ARG A 173 -5.37 -4.91 -30.36
CA ARG A 173 -6.39 -4.53 -29.35
C ARG A 173 -7.66 -3.98 -30.03
N GLN A 174 -7.49 -3.10 -31.01
CA GLN A 174 -8.57 -2.42 -31.74
C GLN A 174 -8.38 -2.63 -33.25
N GLY A 175 -9.36 -3.23 -33.92
CA GLY A 175 -9.36 -3.29 -35.38
C GLY A 175 -9.42 -1.86 -35.96
N MET A 176 -8.78 -1.65 -37.11
CA MET A 176 -8.94 -0.41 -37.87
C MET A 176 -10.44 -0.13 -38.00
N ASN A 177 -10.92 1.05 -37.60
CA ASN A 177 -12.29 1.48 -37.89
C ASN A 177 -12.52 1.23 -39.38
N ARG A 178 -13.29 0.19 -39.74
CA ARG A 178 -13.84 0.10 -41.09
C ARG A 178 -14.73 1.32 -41.21
N PRO A 179 -14.49 2.27 -42.13
CA PRO A 179 -15.48 3.29 -42.39
C PRO A 179 -16.78 2.56 -42.72
N GLN A 180 -17.88 2.99 -42.10
CA GLN A 180 -19.22 2.47 -42.41
C GLN A 180 -19.36 2.47 -43.93
N GLN A 181 -19.36 1.28 -44.50
CA GLN A 181 -19.62 1.09 -45.92
C GLN A 181 -21.05 1.61 -46.11
N GLY A 182 -21.17 2.80 -46.70
CA GLY A 182 -22.44 3.46 -46.92
C GLY A 182 -23.36 2.47 -47.62
N LYS A 183 -24.42 2.05 -46.92
CA LYS A 183 -25.58 1.47 -47.57
C LYS A 183 -26.25 2.62 -48.33
N LYS A 184 -25.94 2.72 -49.62
CA LYS A 184 -26.85 3.29 -50.61
C LYS A 184 -27.95 2.26 -50.89
#